data_AF-A0A1V4Q1S6-F1
#
_entry.id   AF-A0A1V4Q1S6-F1
#
_cell.length_a   1.000
_cell.length_b   1.000
_cell.length_c   1.000
_cell.angle_alpha   90.00
_cell.angle_beta   90.00
_cell.angle_gamma   90.00
#
_symmetry.space_group_name_H-M   'P 1'
#
loop_
_entity.id
_entity.type
_entity.pdbx_description
1 polymer ?
#
loop_
_entity_poly.entity_id
_entity_poly.type
_entity_poly.pdbx_seq_one_letter_code
_entity_poly.pdbx_strand_id
1 'polypeptide(L)'
;MRKHFDPSPSAVNRRSFLRGAAAGTAGTALTAGLIAGGVTADARSADSGPSESDSYPFHSEHQSGILTPGPADKQAFSAVAAFDVVDGTSRADLVDLMKTLTTRARTLTAGGAPTDSGVSAPPADSDVLGPQMPADGLTTTLGMGASLFDDRFGLASSKPVQLKPMRVFPDDSPDPAWMHGDLSLQLCANP
;
A
#
# COMPACT_ATOMS: atom_id res chain seq x y z
N MET A 1 33.32 46.40 -5.98
CA MET A 1 34.24 45.36 -6.48
C MET A 1 33.52 44.01 -6.44
N ARG A 2 33.13 43.51 -7.62
CA ARG A 2 32.72 42.13 -8.03
C ARG A 2 31.71 41.34 -7.17
N LYS A 3 30.46 41.27 -7.65
CA LYS A 3 29.48 40.23 -7.34
C LYS A 3 29.95 38.91 -7.97
N HIS A 4 30.18 37.87 -7.17
CA HIS A 4 30.39 36.50 -7.67
C HIS A 4 29.02 35.91 -8.02
N PHE A 5 28.86 35.54 -9.29
CA PHE A 5 27.73 34.79 -9.79
C PHE A 5 28.18 33.33 -9.86
N ASP A 6 27.57 32.47 -9.07
CA ASP A 6 27.87 31.04 -9.03
C ASP A 6 27.04 30.35 -10.14
N PRO A 7 27.64 29.67 -11.13
CA PRO A 7 26.87 29.02 -12.19
C PRO A 7 26.21 27.75 -11.68
N SER A 8 24.88 27.70 -11.73
CA SER A 8 24.07 26.50 -11.45
C SER A 8 24.49 25.31 -12.34
N PRO A 9 24.40 24.06 -11.84
CA PRO A 9 24.75 22.88 -12.63
C PRO A 9 23.84 22.76 -13.86
N SER A 10 24.50 22.64 -15.00
CA SER A 10 23.95 22.53 -16.35
C SER A 10 22.79 21.54 -16.41
N ALA A 11 21.56 22.05 -16.62
CA ALA A 11 20.43 21.22 -17.01
C ALA A 11 20.79 20.51 -18.33
N VAL A 12 20.91 19.19 -18.28
CA VAL A 12 21.18 18.37 -19.46
C VAL A 12 20.02 18.56 -20.43
N ASN A 13 20.28 19.31 -21.50
CA ASN A 13 19.30 19.60 -22.53
C ASN A 13 18.99 18.30 -23.28
N ARG A 14 17.78 17.75 -23.07
CA ARG A 14 17.25 16.57 -23.79
C ARG A 14 17.44 16.67 -25.31
N ARG A 15 17.46 17.88 -25.86
CA ARG A 15 17.65 18.15 -27.29
C ARG A 15 19.10 18.05 -27.76
N SER A 16 20.08 18.28 -26.87
CA SER A 16 21.50 18.04 -27.18
C SER A 16 21.87 16.56 -27.09
N PHE A 17 21.23 15.81 -26.18
CA PHE A 17 21.42 14.37 -26.06
C PHE A 17 20.99 13.62 -27.34
N LEU A 18 19.81 13.97 -27.88
CA LEU A 18 19.30 13.37 -29.12
C LEU A 18 20.12 13.75 -30.37
N ARG A 19 20.81 14.90 -30.35
CA ARG A 19 21.74 15.27 -31.44
C ARG A 19 23.04 14.48 -31.40
N GLY A 20 23.49 14.06 -30.22
CA GLY A 20 24.66 13.18 -30.07
C GLY A 20 24.44 11.77 -30.65
N ALA A 21 23.20 11.27 -30.60
CA ALA A 21 22.85 9.94 -31.12
C ALA A 21 22.83 9.86 -32.67
N ALA A 22 22.70 10.99 -33.37
CA ALA A 22 22.58 11.00 -34.83
C ALA A 22 23.92 11.12 -35.58
N ALA A 23 25.04 11.36 -34.88
CA ALA A 23 26.36 11.57 -35.49
C ALA A 23 27.29 10.33 -35.43
N GLY A 24 26.71 9.12 -35.34
CA GLY A 24 27.44 7.86 -35.21
C GLY A 24 27.54 7.05 -36.51
N THR A 25 28.09 7.61 -37.59
CA THR A 25 28.37 6.88 -38.85
C THR A 25 29.86 6.79 -39.16
N ALA A 26 30.68 6.50 -38.15
CA ALA A 26 32.05 5.98 -38.34
C ALA A 26 32.56 5.33 -37.04
N GLY A 27 32.71 4.01 -37.01
CA GLY A 27 33.44 3.33 -35.94
C GLY A 27 32.83 2.01 -35.49
N THR A 28 33.11 0.94 -36.22
CA THR A 28 32.75 -0.45 -35.90
C THR A 28 33.42 -1.03 -34.64
N ALA A 29 34.12 -0.20 -33.85
CA ALA A 29 34.67 -0.57 -32.53
C ALA A 29 33.90 0.04 -31.35
N LEU A 30 33.02 1.03 -31.58
CA LEU A 30 32.27 1.70 -30.50
C LEU A 30 30.96 0.98 -30.15
N THR A 31 30.47 0.10 -31.03
CA THR A 31 29.22 -0.62 -30.84
C THR A 31 29.28 -1.61 -29.66
N ALA A 32 30.43 -2.26 -29.41
CA ALA A 32 30.57 -3.16 -28.27
C ALA A 32 30.56 -2.42 -26.92
N GLY A 33 31.15 -1.22 -26.85
CA GLY A 33 31.18 -0.41 -25.63
C GLY A 33 29.83 0.25 -25.30
N LEU A 34 29.05 0.63 -26.32
CA LEU A 34 27.70 1.19 -26.13
C LEU A 34 26.70 0.12 -25.71
N ILE A 35 26.82 -1.10 -26.23
CA ILE A 35 25.99 -2.22 -25.79
C ILE A 35 26.37 -2.58 -24.35
N ALA A 36 27.65 -2.83 -24.04
CA ALA A 36 28.10 -3.14 -22.68
C ALA A 36 27.77 -2.03 -21.66
N GLY A 37 28.00 -0.77 -22.01
CA GLY A 37 27.63 0.38 -21.18
C GLY A 37 26.12 0.50 -20.97
N GLY A 38 25.33 0.26 -22.02
CA GLY A 38 23.87 0.18 -21.96
C GLY A 38 23.37 -0.94 -21.05
N VAL A 39 23.89 -2.16 -21.17
CA VAL A 39 23.48 -3.28 -20.30
C VAL A 39 23.84 -3.02 -18.84
N THR A 40 24.98 -2.37 -18.57
CA THR A 40 25.37 -2.01 -17.19
C THR A 40 24.60 -0.81 -16.62
N ALA A 41 24.08 0.07 -17.47
CA ALA A 41 23.23 1.18 -17.07
C ALA A 41 21.78 0.71 -16.82
N ASP A 42 21.29 -0.24 -17.61
CA ASP A 42 20.00 -0.90 -17.42
C ASP A 42 20.00 -1.77 -16.15
N ALA A 43 21.08 -2.53 -15.93
CA ALA A 43 21.27 -3.31 -14.70
C ALA A 43 21.38 -2.46 -13.43
N ARG A 44 21.90 -1.23 -13.52
CA ARG A 44 21.92 -0.27 -12.40
C ARG A 44 20.60 0.47 -12.23
N SER A 45 19.84 0.67 -13.30
CA SER A 45 18.54 1.34 -13.25
C SER A 45 17.44 0.40 -12.75
N ALA A 46 17.59 -0.92 -12.97
CA ALA A 46 16.76 -1.95 -12.36
C ALA A 46 16.89 -2.01 -10.82
N ASP A 47 18.00 -1.49 -10.27
CA ASP A 47 18.31 -1.44 -8.83
C ASP A 47 18.11 -0.03 -8.23
N SER A 48 17.64 0.93 -9.02
CA SER A 48 17.51 2.35 -8.63
C SER A 48 16.07 2.87 -8.67
N GLY A 49 15.08 1.98 -8.46
CA GLY A 49 13.76 2.43 -8.05
C GLY A 49 13.84 3.23 -6.74
N PRO A 50 12.86 4.09 -6.41
CA PRO A 50 12.81 4.66 -5.07
C PRO A 50 12.97 3.54 -4.04
N SER A 51 13.80 3.76 -3.02
CA SER A 51 14.02 2.79 -1.94
C SER A 51 12.70 2.63 -1.18
N GLU A 52 11.89 1.67 -1.59
CA GLU A 52 10.64 1.36 -0.92
C GLU A 52 10.94 0.85 0.49
N SER A 53 10.19 1.34 1.47
CA SER A 53 10.33 0.82 2.83
C SER A 53 9.78 -0.60 2.87
N ASP A 54 10.60 -1.53 3.35
CA ASP A 54 10.24 -2.95 3.47
C ASP A 54 9.03 -3.15 4.42
N SER A 55 8.88 -2.29 5.43
CA SER A 55 7.72 -2.28 6.31
C SER A 55 7.41 -0.89 6.87
N TYR A 56 6.17 -0.69 7.35
CA TYR A 56 5.75 0.51 8.06
C TYR A 56 5.32 0.19 9.50
N PRO A 57 5.45 1.12 10.46
CA PRO A 57 5.02 0.89 11.84
C PRO A 57 3.50 0.63 11.93
N PHE A 58 3.13 -0.54 12.45
CA PHE A 58 1.73 -0.86 12.72
C PHE A 58 1.17 -0.10 13.94
N HIS A 59 1.99 0.06 14.99
CA HIS A 59 1.60 0.76 16.20
C HIS A 59 2.08 2.22 16.18
N SER A 60 1.13 3.14 16.13
CA SER A 60 1.37 4.58 16.26
C SER A 60 0.12 5.28 16.81
N GLU A 61 0.16 6.60 16.98
CA GLU A 61 -1.03 7.40 17.31
C GLU A 61 -2.11 7.31 16.21
N HIS A 62 -1.71 7.13 14.95
CA HIS A 62 -2.61 7.00 13.80
C HIS A 62 -2.36 5.68 13.06
N GLN A 63 -3.41 5.14 12.42
CA GLN A 63 -3.24 3.95 11.58
C GLN A 63 -2.37 4.28 10.35
N SER A 64 -1.49 3.36 9.98
CA SER A 64 -0.83 3.36 8.67
C SER A 64 -1.86 3.22 7.55
N GLY A 65 -1.52 3.65 6.34
CA GLY A 65 -2.40 3.70 5.16
C GLY A 65 -3.18 5.02 4.98
N ILE A 66 -2.94 6.01 5.86
CA ILE A 66 -3.52 7.36 5.77
C ILE A 66 -2.46 8.40 5.37
N LEU A 67 -1.54 8.73 6.28
CA LEU A 67 -0.43 9.67 6.03
C LEU A 67 0.93 8.96 5.89
N THR A 68 0.98 7.69 6.27
CA THR A 68 2.14 6.81 6.17
C THR A 68 1.75 5.64 5.27
N PRO A 69 2.49 5.36 4.18
CA PRO A 69 3.63 6.11 3.66
C PRO A 69 3.35 7.55 3.23
N GLY A 70 4.40 8.35 3.22
CA GLY A 70 4.36 9.70 2.66
C GLY A 70 4.32 9.70 1.12
N PRO A 71 4.12 10.86 0.47
CA PRO A 71 3.95 10.95 -0.98
C PRO A 71 5.11 10.41 -1.84
N ALA A 72 6.31 10.27 -1.27
CA ALA A 72 7.49 9.73 -1.95
C ALA A 72 7.50 8.19 -2.00
N ASP A 73 6.81 7.53 -1.07
CA ASP A 73 6.84 6.07 -0.86
C ASP A 73 5.45 5.46 -1.16
N LYS A 74 4.78 5.99 -2.19
CA LYS A 74 3.42 5.55 -2.55
C LYS A 74 3.43 4.08 -2.96
N GLN A 75 2.59 3.31 -2.29
CA GLN A 75 2.36 1.90 -2.60
C GLN A 75 1.68 1.73 -3.97
N ALA A 76 2.16 0.76 -4.74
CA ALA A 76 1.69 0.50 -6.10
C ALA A 76 0.31 -0.20 -6.13
N PHE A 77 -0.01 -0.98 -5.09
CA PHE A 77 -1.23 -1.77 -5.04
C PHE A 77 -2.13 -1.35 -3.86
N SER A 78 -3.43 -1.41 -4.10
CA SER A 78 -4.45 -1.18 -3.08
C SER A 78 -5.66 -2.08 -3.32
N ALA A 79 -6.19 -2.63 -2.23
CA ALA A 79 -7.48 -3.31 -2.17
C ALA A 79 -8.31 -2.70 -1.04
N VAL A 80 -9.61 -2.56 -1.27
CA VAL A 80 -10.57 -2.14 -0.25
C VAL A 80 -11.70 -3.16 -0.23
N ALA A 81 -12.01 -3.65 0.96
CA ALA A 81 -13.12 -4.57 1.20
C ALA A 81 -14.04 -3.99 2.27
N ALA A 82 -15.34 -4.16 2.09
CA ALA A 82 -16.36 -3.87 3.08
C ALA A 82 -16.95 -5.18 3.61
N PHE A 83 -17.29 -5.20 4.89
CA PHE A 83 -17.82 -6.37 5.58
C PHE A 83 -19.02 -5.99 6.43
N ASP A 84 -20.02 -6.86 6.43
CA ASP A 84 -21.15 -6.80 7.35
C ASP A 84 -20.94 -7.82 8.47
N VAL A 85 -21.31 -7.44 9.69
CA VAL A 85 -21.28 -8.35 10.84
C VAL A 85 -22.48 -9.28 10.74
N VAL A 86 -22.22 -10.58 10.80
CA VAL A 86 -23.25 -11.62 10.68
C VAL A 86 -24.30 -11.50 11.80
N ASP A 87 -25.56 -11.72 11.46
CA ASP A 87 -26.66 -11.72 12.43
C ASP A 87 -26.42 -12.70 13.57
N GLY A 88 -26.80 -12.27 14.79
CA GLY A 88 -26.59 -13.06 16.02
C GLY A 88 -25.20 -12.93 16.64
N THR A 89 -24.27 -12.21 16.01
CA THR A 89 -22.97 -11.86 16.60
C THR A 89 -23.17 -11.00 17.85
N SER A 90 -22.53 -11.37 18.96
CA SER A 90 -22.59 -10.60 20.20
C SER A 90 -21.54 -9.48 20.24
N ARG A 91 -21.68 -8.56 21.19
CA ARG A 91 -20.64 -7.55 21.45
C ARG A 91 -19.30 -8.19 21.87
N ALA A 92 -19.32 -9.33 22.55
CA ALA A 92 -18.10 -10.04 22.93
C ALA A 92 -17.38 -10.60 21.68
N ASP A 93 -18.13 -11.18 20.75
CA ASP A 93 -17.60 -11.66 19.47
C ASP A 93 -17.01 -10.52 18.64
N LEU A 94 -17.67 -9.34 18.61
CA LEU A 94 -17.13 -8.15 17.96
C LEU A 94 -15.80 -7.70 18.58
N VAL A 95 -15.68 -7.74 19.91
CA VAL A 95 -14.41 -7.43 20.60
C VAL A 95 -13.32 -8.42 20.20
N ASP A 96 -13.65 -9.71 20.13
CA ASP A 96 -12.69 -10.74 19.75
C ASP A 96 -12.31 -10.67 18.27
N LEU A 97 -13.22 -10.27 17.39
CA LEU A 97 -12.93 -9.91 16.01
C LEU A 97 -11.91 -8.78 15.94
N MET A 98 -12.11 -7.68 16.69
CA MET A 98 -11.18 -6.54 16.70
C MET A 98 -9.78 -6.94 17.17
N LYS A 99 -9.68 -7.79 18.22
CA LYS A 99 -8.39 -8.33 18.68
C LYS A 99 -7.72 -9.23 17.64
N THR A 100 -8.52 -10.05 16.97
CA THR A 100 -8.05 -10.97 15.92
C THR A 100 -7.54 -10.20 14.72
N LEU A 101 -8.30 -9.22 14.22
CA LEU A 101 -7.88 -8.32 13.15
C LEU A 101 -6.59 -7.58 13.51
N THR A 102 -6.50 -7.04 14.73
CA THR A 102 -5.29 -6.34 15.20
C THR A 102 -4.08 -7.28 15.19
N THR A 103 -4.25 -8.51 15.67
CA THR A 103 -3.17 -9.51 15.72
C THR A 103 -2.72 -9.91 14.32
N ARG A 104 -3.68 -10.20 13.43
CA ARG A 104 -3.41 -10.61 12.05
C ARG A 104 -2.77 -9.47 11.26
N ALA A 105 -3.34 -8.28 11.31
CA ALA A 105 -2.80 -7.10 10.61
C ALA A 105 -1.36 -6.83 11.05
N ARG A 106 -1.07 -6.84 12.36
CA ARG A 106 0.30 -6.66 12.87
C ARG A 106 1.27 -7.69 12.33
N THR A 107 0.90 -8.97 12.32
CA THR A 107 1.74 -10.05 11.79
C THR A 107 1.97 -9.88 10.28
N LEU A 108 0.91 -9.60 9.52
CA LEU A 108 1.01 -9.41 8.07
C LEU A 108 1.91 -8.21 7.72
N THR A 109 1.73 -7.07 8.37
CA THR A 109 2.52 -5.85 8.11
C THR A 109 3.99 -5.95 8.54
N ALA A 110 4.32 -6.94 9.38
CA ALA A 110 5.70 -7.21 9.80
C ALA A 110 6.37 -8.30 8.96
N GLY A 111 5.60 -9.08 8.18
CA GLY A 111 6.09 -10.29 7.51
C GLY A 111 6.47 -11.41 8.49
N GLY A 112 7.13 -12.44 7.95
CA GLY A 112 7.70 -13.56 8.69
C GLY A 112 7.04 -14.91 8.42
N ALA A 113 7.40 -15.89 9.24
CA ALA A 113 6.87 -17.26 9.11
C ALA A 113 5.43 -17.35 9.66
N PRO A 114 4.49 -17.99 8.95
CA PRO A 114 3.22 -18.41 9.53
C PRO A 114 3.45 -19.32 10.75
N THR A 115 2.56 -19.25 11.73
CA THR A 115 2.59 -20.14 12.89
C THR A 115 2.28 -21.58 12.46
N ASP A 116 3.09 -22.56 12.88
CA ASP A 116 2.81 -23.97 12.59
C ASP A 116 1.57 -24.45 13.37
N SER A 117 0.50 -24.80 12.65
CA SER A 117 -0.74 -25.35 13.23
C SER A 117 -0.61 -26.82 13.64
N GLY A 118 0.48 -27.50 13.26
CA GLY A 118 0.66 -28.93 13.38
C GLY A 118 -0.09 -29.75 12.33
N VAL A 119 0.28 -31.03 12.22
CA VAL A 119 -0.16 -31.94 11.13
C VAL A 119 -1.66 -32.23 11.13
N SER A 120 -2.34 -32.07 12.26
CA SER A 120 -3.77 -32.41 12.41
C SER A 120 -4.72 -31.23 12.19
N ALA A 121 -4.19 -30.03 11.97
CA ALA A 121 -4.99 -28.83 11.74
C ALA A 121 -4.86 -28.37 10.27
N PRO A 122 -5.84 -27.62 9.73
CA PRO A 122 -5.65 -26.92 8.47
C PRO A 122 -4.42 -25.99 8.51
N PRO A 123 -3.85 -25.67 7.34
CA PRO A 123 -2.78 -24.68 7.24
C PRO A 123 -3.14 -23.35 7.93
N ALA A 124 -2.15 -22.69 8.52
CA ALA A 124 -2.36 -21.45 9.28
C ALA A 124 -2.68 -20.23 8.40
N ASP A 125 -2.34 -20.33 7.12
CA ASP A 125 -2.50 -19.32 6.09
C ASP A 125 -2.74 -19.99 4.71
N SER A 126 -2.74 -19.20 3.64
CA SER A 126 -3.02 -19.68 2.28
C SER A 126 -1.80 -20.19 1.51
N ASP A 127 -0.58 -20.05 2.05
CA ASP A 127 0.71 -20.37 1.40
C ASP A 127 0.99 -19.60 0.09
N VAL A 128 0.16 -18.59 -0.24
CA VAL A 128 0.30 -17.81 -1.49
C VAL A 128 1.61 -17.02 -1.55
N LEU A 129 2.10 -16.58 -0.38
CA LEU A 129 3.33 -15.80 -0.25
C LEU A 129 4.54 -16.67 0.15
N GLY A 130 4.37 -17.99 0.16
CA GLY A 130 5.39 -18.95 0.55
C GLY A 130 5.68 -19.00 2.06
N PRO A 131 6.72 -19.76 2.47
CA PRO A 131 6.95 -20.08 3.89
C PRO A 131 7.50 -18.91 4.71
N GLN A 132 7.96 -17.85 4.05
CA GLN A 132 8.38 -16.59 4.67
C GLN A 132 7.64 -15.48 3.95
N MET A 133 6.55 -15.03 4.57
CA MET A 133 5.74 -13.96 4.02
C MET A 133 6.55 -12.65 4.09
N PRO A 134 6.76 -11.95 2.98
CA PRO A 134 7.39 -10.64 3.02
C PRO A 134 6.44 -9.61 3.64
N ALA A 135 7.00 -8.52 4.16
CA ALA A 135 6.19 -7.41 4.63
C ALA A 135 5.67 -6.54 3.46
N ASP A 136 6.43 -6.43 2.36
CA ASP A 136 6.12 -5.70 1.11
C ASP A 136 5.51 -4.31 1.36
N GLY A 137 6.01 -3.61 2.38
CA GLY A 137 5.49 -2.32 2.78
C GLY A 137 3.98 -2.35 3.07
N LEU A 138 3.39 -3.48 3.45
CA LEU A 138 1.95 -3.62 3.67
C LEU A 138 1.50 -2.66 4.77
N THR A 139 0.40 -1.96 4.50
CA THR A 139 -0.35 -1.19 5.49
C THR A 139 -1.79 -1.66 5.51
N THR A 140 -2.34 -1.80 6.71
CA THR A 140 -3.74 -2.14 6.92
C THR A 140 -4.43 -0.98 7.63
N THR A 141 -5.58 -0.54 7.12
CA THR A 141 -6.42 0.49 7.76
C THR A 141 -7.84 -0.03 7.95
N LEU A 142 -8.31 -0.02 9.20
CA LEU A 142 -9.69 -0.39 9.56
C LEU A 142 -10.56 0.86 9.73
N GLY A 143 -11.70 0.87 9.04
CA GLY A 143 -12.78 1.83 9.22
C GLY A 143 -14.04 1.16 9.81
N MET A 144 -14.84 1.95 10.52
CA MET A 144 -16.14 1.51 11.05
C MET A 144 -17.26 2.27 10.34
N GLY A 145 -18.20 1.54 9.77
CA GLY A 145 -19.36 2.09 9.07
C GLY A 145 -20.46 2.55 10.02
N ALA A 146 -21.37 3.36 9.49
CA ALA A 146 -22.46 3.95 10.28
C ALA A 146 -23.45 2.91 10.84
N SER A 147 -23.56 1.73 10.19
CA SER A 147 -24.43 0.61 10.56
C SER A 147 -23.91 -0.20 11.75
N LEU A 148 -22.60 -0.22 11.99
CA LEU A 148 -22.01 -0.91 13.16
C LEU A 148 -22.48 -0.28 14.49
N PHE A 149 -22.91 0.97 14.46
CA PHE A 149 -23.36 1.74 15.63
C PHE A 149 -24.88 1.71 15.82
N ASP A 150 -25.57 0.71 15.28
CA ASP A 150 -26.97 0.45 15.61
C ASP A 150 -27.11 -0.19 17.01
N ASP A 151 -28.28 -0.74 17.30
CA ASP A 151 -28.60 -1.29 18.62
C ASP A 151 -27.99 -2.68 18.89
N ARG A 152 -27.39 -3.34 17.88
CA ARG A 152 -26.85 -4.72 18.02
C ARG A 152 -25.78 -4.84 19.11
N PHE A 153 -24.92 -3.82 19.23
CA PHE A 153 -23.73 -3.87 20.08
C PHE A 153 -23.73 -2.87 21.22
N GLY A 154 -24.81 -2.08 21.36
CA GLY A 154 -24.90 -1.01 22.36
C GLY A 154 -23.87 0.10 22.16
N LEU A 155 -23.51 0.39 20.91
CA LEU A 155 -22.49 1.39 20.55
C LEU A 155 -23.09 2.73 20.09
N ALA A 156 -24.42 2.85 19.98
CA ALA A 156 -25.10 4.01 19.43
C ALA A 156 -24.66 5.36 20.05
N SER A 157 -24.40 5.39 21.37
CA SER A 157 -23.95 6.59 22.07
C SER A 157 -22.51 7.03 21.73
N SER A 158 -21.71 6.12 21.18
CA SER A 158 -20.32 6.36 20.76
C SER A 158 -20.20 6.67 19.26
N LYS A 159 -21.31 6.75 18.53
CA LYS A 159 -21.30 7.04 17.10
C LYS A 159 -20.79 8.47 16.85
N PRO A 160 -19.74 8.67 16.03
CA PRO A 160 -19.30 10.01 15.67
C PRO A 160 -20.43 10.81 14.98
N VAL A 161 -20.62 12.07 15.38
CA VAL A 161 -21.74 12.92 14.91
C VAL A 161 -21.76 13.09 13.38
N GLN A 162 -20.59 13.05 12.75
CA GLN A 162 -20.43 13.19 11.30
C GLN A 162 -20.57 11.85 10.55
N LEU A 163 -20.54 10.71 11.25
CA LEU A 163 -20.63 9.38 10.63
C LEU A 163 -22.09 9.07 10.29
N LYS A 164 -22.44 9.28 9.01
CA LYS A 164 -23.78 9.06 8.46
C LYS A 164 -23.69 8.12 7.25
N PRO A 165 -24.73 7.32 6.96
CA PRO A 165 -24.79 6.58 5.71
C PRO A 165 -24.57 7.51 4.50
N MET A 166 -23.88 7.00 3.48
CA MET A 166 -23.65 7.75 2.24
C MET A 166 -25.01 8.13 1.65
N ARG A 167 -25.19 9.42 1.37
CA ARG A 167 -26.38 9.91 0.65
C ARG A 167 -26.15 9.74 -0.84
N VAL A 168 -27.21 9.38 -1.54
CA VAL A 168 -27.25 9.39 -3.00
C VAL A 168 -27.46 10.83 -3.46
N PHE A 169 -26.60 11.33 -4.33
CA PHE A 169 -26.70 12.67 -4.91
C PHE A 169 -27.42 12.62 -6.27
N PRO A 170 -27.88 13.77 -6.81
CA PRO A 170 -28.33 13.83 -8.18
C PRO A 170 -27.28 13.25 -9.13
N ASP A 171 -27.72 12.46 -10.10
CA ASP A 171 -26.90 11.75 -11.09
C ASP A 171 -26.05 10.58 -10.56
N ASP A 172 -26.14 10.22 -9.27
CA ASP A 172 -25.62 8.95 -8.78
C ASP A 172 -26.54 7.79 -9.19
N SER A 173 -25.96 6.67 -9.62
CA SER A 173 -26.66 5.39 -9.81
C SER A 173 -25.90 4.28 -9.09
N PRO A 174 -25.83 4.34 -7.73
CA PRO A 174 -25.01 3.41 -6.99
C PRO A 174 -25.74 2.07 -6.88
N ASP A 175 -25.00 0.99 -7.10
CA ASP A 175 -25.50 -0.36 -6.83
C ASP A 175 -25.49 -0.59 -5.30
N PRO A 176 -26.63 -0.84 -4.65
CA PRO A 176 -26.69 -1.07 -3.21
C PRO A 176 -25.77 -2.20 -2.73
N ALA A 177 -25.47 -3.18 -3.57
CA ALA A 177 -24.55 -4.27 -3.22
C ALA A 177 -23.08 -3.80 -3.03
N TRP A 178 -22.73 -2.62 -3.54
CA TRP A 178 -21.40 -2.02 -3.45
C TRP A 178 -21.37 -0.79 -2.54
N MET A 179 -22.42 -0.60 -1.73
CA MET A 179 -22.51 0.53 -0.79
C MET A 179 -22.38 0.06 0.65
N HIS A 180 -21.81 0.94 1.48
CA HIS A 180 -21.80 0.80 2.93
C HIS A 180 -20.97 -0.39 3.44
N GLY A 181 -21.43 -1.07 4.50
CA GLY A 181 -20.67 -2.04 5.28
C GLY A 181 -20.54 -1.62 6.75
N ASP A 182 -20.55 -2.58 7.66
CA ASP A 182 -20.25 -2.37 9.08
C ASP A 182 -18.77 -2.05 9.33
N LEU A 183 -17.87 -2.69 8.58
CA LEU A 183 -16.43 -2.48 8.63
C LEU A 183 -15.87 -2.28 7.22
N SER A 184 -14.84 -1.43 7.09
CA SER A 184 -14.03 -1.36 5.88
C SER A 184 -12.58 -1.69 6.21
N LEU A 185 -11.93 -2.43 5.32
CA LEU A 185 -10.51 -2.76 5.41
C LEU A 185 -9.82 -2.29 4.13
N GLN A 186 -8.89 -1.35 4.27
CA GLN A 186 -7.99 -0.95 3.21
C GLN A 186 -6.65 -1.66 3.41
N LEU A 187 -6.16 -2.27 2.34
CA LEU A 187 -4.88 -2.96 2.25
C LEU A 187 -4.09 -2.29 1.14
N CYS A 188 -2.92 -1.75 1.44
CA CYS A 188 -2.01 -1.20 0.44
C CYS A 188 -0.64 -1.84 0.60
N ALA A 189 0.04 -2.12 -0.51
CA ALA A 189 1.33 -2.80 -0.51
C ALA A 189 2.16 -2.44 -1.75
N ASN A 190 3.45 -2.74 -1.65
CA ASN A 190 4.39 -2.76 -2.76
C ASN A 190 4.28 -4.09 -3.54
N PRO A 191 4.94 -4.21 -4.71
CA PRO A 191 4.94 -5.43 -5.52
C PRO A 191 5.68 -6.61 -4.91
#